data_AF-A0A0G4AY50-F1
#
_entry.id   AF-A0A0G4AY50-F1
#
_cell.length_a   1.000
_cell.length_b   1.000
_cell.length_c   1.000
_cell.angle_alpha   90.00
_cell.angle_beta   90.00
_cell.angle_gamma   90.00
#
_symmetry.space_group_name_H-M   'P 1'
#
loop_
_entity.id
_entity.type
_entity.pdbx_description
1 polymer ?
#
loop_
_entity_poly.entity_id
_entity_poly.type
_entity_poly.pdbx_seq_one_letter_code
_entity_poly.pdbx_strand_id
1 'polypeptide(L)'
;MKRSQDKVSPKKQWLIVSGLVLLLFVLALLVIVADHLWSQKPTWVSPSVQVERKTAKVEGEVICLPRRETNTPHTQECALGVRDRDGYYYGVKNQKDIVQKTGETIEVFGGYTPAADTEVYDIVGTIDVADR
;
A
#
# COMPACT_ATOMS: atom_id res chain seq x y z
N MET A 1 -27.65 -16.29 -55.45
CA MET A 1 -27.31 -15.59 -54.18
C MET A 1 -26.25 -14.53 -54.48
N LYS A 2 -26.62 -13.24 -54.50
CA LYS A 2 -25.69 -12.12 -54.76
C LYS A 2 -25.42 -11.46 -53.41
N ARG A 3 -24.21 -11.65 -52.86
CA ARG A 3 -23.78 -10.95 -51.64
C ARG A 3 -23.72 -9.46 -51.96
N SER A 4 -24.63 -8.69 -51.38
CA SER A 4 -24.56 -7.22 -51.38
C SER A 4 -23.35 -6.85 -50.53
N GLN A 5 -22.23 -6.57 -51.20
CA GLN A 5 -21.10 -5.88 -50.59
C GLN A 5 -21.51 -4.42 -50.51
N ASP A 6 -21.99 -3.99 -49.34
CA ASP A 6 -22.21 -2.58 -49.06
C ASP A 6 -20.84 -1.89 -49.18
N LYS A 7 -20.57 -1.31 -50.35
CA LYS A 7 -19.42 -0.43 -50.58
C LYS A 7 -19.61 0.78 -49.68
N VAL A 8 -19.06 0.71 -48.47
CA VAL A 8 -18.96 1.86 -47.57
C VAL A 8 -18.24 2.96 -48.35
N SER A 9 -18.97 4.05 -48.63
CA SER A 9 -18.45 5.18 -49.38
C SER A 9 -17.12 5.65 -48.78
N PRO A 10 -16.08 5.97 -49.57
CA PRO A 10 -14.74 6.28 -49.07
C PRO A 10 -14.74 7.46 -48.08
N LYS A 11 -15.69 8.39 -48.22
CA LYS A 11 -15.91 9.50 -47.27
C LYS A 11 -16.48 9.02 -45.92
N LYS A 12 -17.40 8.05 -45.93
CA LYS A 12 -17.94 7.42 -44.71
C LYS A 12 -16.90 6.52 -44.04
N GLN A 13 -16.09 5.83 -44.84
CA GLN A 13 -15.01 4.98 -44.33
C GLN A 13 -13.95 5.81 -43.59
N TRP A 14 -13.63 7.01 -44.08
CA TRP A 14 -12.71 7.93 -43.39
C TRP A 14 -13.29 8.47 -42.07
N LEU A 15 -14.60 8.76 -42.03
CA LEU A 15 -15.30 9.16 -40.81
C LEU A 15 -15.34 8.04 -39.77
N ILE A 16 -15.56 6.80 -40.20
CA ILE A 16 -15.55 5.63 -39.30
C ILE A 16 -14.14 5.39 -38.75
N VAL A 17 -13.11 5.45 -39.59
CA VAL A 17 -11.72 5.29 -39.16
C VAL A 17 -11.31 6.42 -38.21
N SER A 18 -11.66 7.66 -38.52
CA SER A 18 -11.39 8.80 -37.64
C SER A 18 -12.08 8.65 -36.29
N GLY A 19 -13.35 8.21 -36.26
CA GLY A 19 -14.08 7.95 -35.02
C GLY A 19 -13.47 6.81 -34.20
N LEU A 20 -13.05 5.72 -34.86
CA LEU A 20 -12.40 4.59 -34.21
C LEU A 20 -11.05 4.99 -33.59
N VAL A 21 -10.24 5.78 -34.30
CA VAL A 21 -8.95 6.28 -33.81
C VAL A 21 -9.16 7.19 -32.60
N LEU A 22 -10.16 8.08 -32.64
CA LEU A 22 -10.48 8.99 -31.55
C LEU A 22 -10.99 8.22 -30.31
N LEU A 23 -11.82 7.20 -30.51
CA LEU A 23 -12.26 6.29 -29.45
C LEU A 23 -11.08 5.57 -28.79
N LEU A 24 -10.15 5.01 -29.59
CA LEU A 24 -8.97 4.33 -29.09
C LEU A 24 -8.06 5.28 -28.29
N PHE A 25 -7.92 6.53 -28.75
CA PHE A 25 -7.14 7.54 -28.04
C PHE A 25 -7.77 7.91 -26.68
N VAL A 26 -9.10 8.06 -26.63
CA VAL A 26 -9.82 8.32 -25.38
C VAL A 26 -9.67 7.14 -24.40
N LEU A 27 -9.79 5.90 -24.89
CA LEU A 27 -9.59 4.70 -24.05
C LEU A 27 -8.15 4.62 -23.50
N ALA A 28 -7.14 4.92 -24.33
CA ALA A 28 -5.75 4.95 -23.89
C ALA A 28 -5.52 6.01 -22.80
N LEU A 29 -6.08 7.21 -22.95
CA LEU A 29 -6.02 8.25 -21.93
C LEU A 29 -6.69 7.81 -20.62
N LEU A 30 -7.85 7.15 -20.69
CA LEU A 30 -8.53 6.63 -19.51
C LEU A 30 -7.68 5.56 -18.79
N VAL A 31 -7.02 4.68 -19.53
CA VAL A 31 -6.09 3.69 -18.95
C VAL A 31 -4.90 4.38 -18.30
N ILE A 32 -4.30 5.38 -18.95
CA ILE A 32 -3.17 6.13 -18.39
C ILE A 32 -3.60 6.90 -17.13
N VAL A 33 -4.78 7.54 -17.12
CA VAL A 33 -5.30 8.24 -15.94
C VAL A 33 -5.62 7.27 -14.82
N ALA A 34 -6.24 6.12 -15.14
CA ALA A 34 -6.52 5.07 -14.16
C ALA A 34 -5.22 4.50 -13.59
N ASP A 35 -4.21 4.22 -14.42
CA ASP A 35 -2.89 3.79 -13.98
C ASP A 35 -2.19 4.87 -13.15
N HIS A 36 -2.30 6.15 -13.52
CA HIS A 36 -1.70 7.24 -12.75
C HIS A 36 -2.40 7.45 -11.40
N LEU A 37 -3.72 7.26 -11.33
CA LEU A 37 -4.48 7.23 -10.07
C LEU A 37 -4.14 5.97 -9.24
N TRP A 38 -3.92 4.82 -9.88
CA TRP A 38 -3.53 3.58 -9.19
C TRP A 38 -2.05 3.56 -8.79
N SER A 39 -1.20 4.28 -9.52
CA SER A 39 0.23 4.52 -9.25
C SER A 39 0.42 5.61 -8.20
N GLN A 40 -0.64 6.35 -7.84
CA GLN A 40 -0.77 6.96 -6.52
C GLN A 40 -1.18 5.92 -5.45
N LYS A 41 -0.67 4.69 -5.52
CA LYS A 41 -0.31 4.02 -4.27
C LYS A 41 0.65 4.99 -3.59
N PRO A 42 0.29 5.63 -2.48
CA PRO A 42 1.19 6.56 -1.82
C PRO A 42 2.51 5.82 -1.66
N THR A 43 3.56 6.31 -2.34
CA THR A 43 4.91 5.91 -2.01
C THR A 43 5.05 6.33 -0.57
N TRP A 44 4.96 5.35 0.35
CA TRP A 44 4.82 5.56 1.77
C TRP A 44 6.10 6.20 2.32
N VAL A 45 6.21 7.51 2.17
CA VAL A 45 7.12 8.35 2.95
C VAL A 45 6.24 8.95 4.02
N SER A 46 6.22 8.31 5.19
CA SER A 46 5.60 8.85 6.40
C SER A 46 6.08 10.31 6.58
N PRO A 47 5.18 11.32 6.61
CA PRO A 47 5.57 12.73 6.69
C PRO A 47 6.10 13.18 8.06
N SER A 48 6.39 12.29 9.01
CA SER A 48 6.84 12.69 10.36
C SER A 48 7.95 11.84 10.96
N VAL A 49 8.37 10.74 10.33
CA VAL A 49 9.65 10.13 10.72
C VAL A 49 10.74 10.98 10.08
N GLN A 50 11.46 11.73 10.91
CA GLN A 50 12.78 12.27 10.57
C GLN A 50 13.72 11.09 10.28
N VAL A 51 13.56 10.43 9.12
CA VAL A 51 14.42 9.34 8.60
C VAL A 51 15.76 9.91 8.13
N GLU A 52 16.30 10.88 8.85
CA GLU A 52 17.69 11.33 8.70
C GLU A 52 18.58 10.76 9.81
N ARG A 53 17.98 10.13 10.83
CA ARG A 53 18.69 9.29 11.80
C ARG A 53 18.04 7.92 11.83
N LYS A 54 18.85 6.88 12.07
CA LYS A 54 18.44 5.48 12.28
C LYS A 54 17.46 5.27 13.44
N THR A 55 16.79 6.31 13.93
CA THR A 55 15.91 6.34 15.10
C THR A 55 14.56 6.92 14.71
N ALA A 56 13.47 6.23 15.06
CA ALA A 56 12.11 6.72 14.92
C ALA A 56 11.46 6.93 16.28
N LYS A 57 10.51 7.87 16.30
CA LYS A 57 9.58 8.11 17.40
C LYS A 57 8.18 7.87 16.84
N VAL A 58 7.44 6.93 17.41
CA VAL A 58 6.07 6.58 16.99
C VAL A 58 5.15 6.61 18.20
N GLU A 59 4.04 7.33 18.08
CA GLU A 59 2.98 7.37 19.07
C GLU A 59 1.75 6.67 18.49
N GLY A 60 1.20 5.69 19.19
CA GLY A 60 0.10 4.90 18.68
C GLY A 60 -0.43 3.85 19.64
N GLU A 61 -1.47 3.15 19.22
CA GLU A 61 -2.15 2.11 19.99
C GLU A 61 -1.44 0.76 19.86
N VAL A 62 -1.24 0.06 20.97
CA VAL A 62 -0.71 -1.31 20.94
C VAL A 62 -1.80 -2.27 20.45
N ILE A 63 -1.56 -2.93 19.34
CA ILE A 63 -2.54 -3.81 18.69
C ILE A 63 -1.87 -5.07 18.13
N CYS A 64 -2.68 -6.09 17.87
CA CYS A 64 -2.29 -7.22 17.04
C CYS A 64 -2.03 -6.76 15.60
N LEU A 65 -0.85 -7.08 15.09
CA LEU A 65 -0.45 -6.71 13.75
C LEU A 65 -1.25 -7.52 12.71
N PRO A 66 -1.77 -6.85 11.66
CA PRO A 66 -2.41 -7.55 10.56
C PRO A 66 -1.36 -8.38 9.81
N ARG A 67 -1.73 -9.59 9.40
CA ARG A 67 -0.90 -10.43 8.54
C ARG A 67 -1.18 -10.12 7.07
N ARG A 68 -0.14 -10.13 6.24
CA ARG A 68 -0.32 -10.25 4.79
C ARG A 68 -0.89 -11.64 4.53
N GLU A 69 -1.99 -11.72 3.79
CA GLU A 69 -2.71 -12.97 3.58
C GLU A 69 -1.75 -14.12 3.22
N THR A 70 -1.67 -15.08 4.12
CA THR A 70 -0.89 -16.31 3.93
C THR A 70 -1.81 -17.48 4.22
N ASN A 71 -1.89 -18.44 3.29
CA ASN A 71 -2.62 -19.72 3.39
C ASN A 71 -2.15 -20.64 4.55
N THR A 72 -1.42 -20.10 5.52
CA THR A 72 -0.98 -20.80 6.72
C THR A 72 -2.08 -20.79 7.78
N PRO A 73 -2.29 -21.90 8.52
CA PRO A 73 -3.22 -21.95 9.63
C PRO A 73 -2.97 -20.80 10.61
N HIS A 74 -4.04 -20.13 11.05
CA HIS A 74 -3.97 -19.15 12.13
C HIS A 74 -3.56 -19.89 13.41
N THR A 75 -2.29 -19.82 13.80
CA THR A 75 -1.94 -20.03 15.20
C THR A 75 -2.49 -18.84 15.99
N GLN A 76 -2.93 -19.05 17.23
CA GLN A 76 -3.47 -17.99 18.10
C GLN A 76 -2.41 -16.97 18.54
N GLU A 77 -1.26 -16.94 17.88
CA GLU A 77 -0.12 -16.10 18.20
C GLU A 77 -0.28 -14.75 17.50
N CYS A 78 -0.78 -13.78 18.26
CA CYS A 78 -0.80 -12.39 17.86
C CYS A 78 0.60 -11.79 18.05
N ALA A 79 1.23 -11.34 16.97
CA ALA A 79 2.37 -10.44 17.08
C ALA A 79 1.89 -9.04 17.41
N LEU A 80 2.36 -8.50 18.52
CA LEU A 80 2.01 -7.15 18.94
C LEU A 80 2.91 -6.12 18.27
N GLY A 81 2.31 -4.97 17.99
CA GLY A 81 3.00 -3.79 17.51
C GLY A 81 2.19 -2.54 17.79
N VAL A 82 2.55 -1.44 17.15
CA VAL A 82 1.91 -0.14 17.35
C VAL A 82 1.25 0.32 16.06
N ARG A 83 -0.03 0.71 16.14
CA ARG A 83 -0.74 1.41 15.08
C ARG A 83 -0.74 2.90 15.37
N ASP A 84 -0.15 3.69 14.49
CA ASP A 84 -0.17 5.15 14.64
C ASP A 84 -1.54 5.76 14.29
N ARG A 85 -1.65 7.08 14.45
CA ARG A 85 -2.90 7.82 14.16
C ARG A 85 -3.26 7.86 12.68
N ASP A 86 -2.28 7.70 11.80
CA ASP A 86 -2.46 7.67 10.36
C ASP A 86 -2.83 6.25 9.86
N GLY A 87 -2.85 5.26 10.76
CA GLY A 87 -3.27 3.88 10.49
C GLY A 87 -2.12 2.95 10.08
N TYR A 88 -0.87 3.39 10.19
CA TYR A 88 0.30 2.57 9.89
C TYR A 88 0.66 1.65 11.03
N TYR A 89 1.12 0.45 10.68
CA TYR A 89 1.54 -0.56 11.64
C TYR A 89 3.06 -0.65 11.72
N TYR A 90 3.57 -0.65 12.94
CA TYR A 90 4.99 -0.77 13.27
C TYR A 90 5.22 -1.98 14.17
N GLY A 91 6.17 -2.83 13.78
CA GLY A 91 6.69 -3.87 14.67
C GLY A 91 7.53 -3.25 15.79
N VAL A 92 7.47 -3.81 17.00
CA VAL A 92 8.30 -3.35 18.11
C VAL A 92 9.16 -4.52 18.61
N LYS A 93 10.48 -4.32 18.64
CA LYS A 93 11.46 -5.28 19.18
C LYS A 93 11.94 -4.84 20.55
N ASN A 94 12.35 -5.82 21.35
CA ASN A 94 12.98 -5.64 22.66
C ASN A 94 12.11 -4.94 23.74
N GLN A 95 10.79 -4.91 23.58
CA GLN A 95 9.90 -4.32 24.59
C GLN A 95 9.11 -5.42 25.32
N LYS A 96 9.65 -5.89 26.45
CA LYS A 96 9.01 -6.96 27.27
C LYS A 96 7.65 -6.55 27.84
N ASP A 97 7.41 -5.26 28.00
CA ASP A 97 6.21 -4.72 28.63
C ASP A 97 5.08 -4.37 27.65
N ILE A 98 5.31 -4.47 26.33
CA ILE A 98 4.28 -4.09 25.35
C ILE A 98 3.07 -5.03 25.40
N VAL A 99 3.30 -6.29 25.80
CA VAL A 99 2.24 -7.31 25.94
C VAL A 99 1.17 -6.88 26.93
N GLN A 100 1.58 -6.25 28.02
CA GLN A 100 0.68 -5.82 29.10
C GLN A 100 -0.11 -4.56 28.75
N LYS A 101 0.27 -3.85 27.68
CA LYS A 101 -0.31 -2.56 27.27
C LYS A 101 -1.20 -2.68 26.03
N THR A 102 -1.63 -3.89 25.68
CA THR A 102 -2.51 -4.11 24.52
C THR A 102 -3.80 -3.28 24.67
N GLY A 103 -4.12 -2.46 23.66
CA GLY A 103 -5.24 -1.51 23.68
C GLY A 103 -4.91 -0.14 24.31
N GLU A 104 -3.69 0.07 24.81
CA GLU A 104 -3.23 1.37 25.30
C GLU A 104 -2.50 2.15 24.20
N THR A 105 -2.59 3.49 24.27
CA THR A 105 -1.76 4.37 23.46
C THR A 105 -0.42 4.59 24.14
N ILE A 106 0.66 4.27 23.44
CA ILE A 106 2.03 4.42 23.93
C ILE A 106 2.88 5.23 22.97
N GLU A 107 3.97 5.77 23.50
CA GLU A 107 5.03 6.39 22.72
C GLU A 107 6.27 5.47 22.73
N VAL A 108 6.74 5.09 21.54
CA VAL A 108 7.90 4.23 21.35
C VAL A 108 9.00 5.01 20.64
N PHE A 109 10.20 4.97 21.19
CA PHE A 109 11.38 5.59 20.62
C PHE A 109 12.49 4.56 20.49
N GLY A 110 13.10 4.45 19.30
CA GLY A 110 14.08 3.40 19.07
C GLY A 110 14.65 3.40 17.66
N GLY A 111 15.50 2.42 17.36
CA GLY A 111 16.11 2.25 16.06
C GLY A 111 15.08 1.84 15.00
N TYR A 112 15.03 2.52 13.86
CA TYR A 112 14.08 2.18 12.78
C TYR A 112 14.73 1.33 11.69
N THR A 113 14.07 0.24 11.35
CA THR A 113 14.42 -0.59 10.20
C THR A 113 13.19 -0.76 9.30
N PRO A 114 13.25 -0.40 8.01
CA PRO A 114 12.13 -0.59 7.10
C PRO A 114 11.78 -2.08 6.95
N ALA A 115 10.50 -2.38 6.71
CA ALA A 115 10.05 -3.74 6.52
C ALA A 115 10.62 -4.34 5.23
N ALA A 116 11.01 -5.60 5.27
CA ALA A 116 11.40 -6.34 4.08
C ALA A 116 10.17 -6.85 3.31
N ASP A 117 10.34 -7.09 2.01
CA ASP A 117 9.27 -7.69 1.18
C ASP A 117 8.86 -9.09 1.65
N THR A 118 9.72 -9.77 2.40
CA THR A 118 9.47 -11.09 2.99
C THR A 118 8.75 -11.05 4.33
N GLU A 119 8.37 -9.86 4.83
CA GLU A 119 7.69 -9.72 6.11
C GLU A 119 6.26 -10.28 6.05
N VAL A 120 5.92 -11.08 7.07
CA VAL A 120 4.63 -11.80 7.18
C VAL A 120 3.53 -10.85 7.64
N TYR A 121 3.89 -9.82 8.40
CA TYR A 121 2.96 -8.80 8.88
C TYR A 121 2.91 -7.60 7.93
N ASP A 122 1.74 -6.97 7.83
CA ASP A 122 1.58 -5.75 7.05
C ASP A 122 2.05 -4.54 7.85
N ILE A 123 3.37 -4.42 7.98
CA ILE A 123 4.05 -3.33 8.68
C ILE A 123 4.91 -2.52 7.73
N VAL A 124 5.09 -1.23 8.05
CA VAL A 124 6.01 -0.35 7.30
C VAL A 124 7.46 -0.49 7.77
N GLY A 125 7.65 -0.91 9.02
CA GLY A 125 8.97 -1.13 9.59
C GLY A 125 8.92 -1.59 11.03
N THR A 126 10.10 -1.87 11.57
CA THR A 126 10.31 -2.29 12.95
C THR A 126 11.07 -1.23 13.72
N ILE A 127 10.65 -0.98 14.96
CA ILE A 127 11.31 -0.11 15.91
C ILE A 127 11.99 -0.97 16.98
N ASP A 128 13.30 -0.81 17.14
CA ASP A 128 14.12 -1.46 18.15
C ASP A 128 14.29 -0.54 19.36
N VAL A 129 13.57 -0.84 20.45
CA VAL A 129 13.62 -0.06 21.67
C VAL A 129 14.89 -0.44 22.43
N ALA A 130 15.83 0.50 22.55
CA ALA A 130 16.95 0.31 23.45
C ALA A 130 16.43 0.40 24.89
N ASP A 131 16.52 -0.69 25.66
CA ASP A 131 16.31 -0.69 27.11
C ASP A 131 17.13 0.47 27.72
N ARG A 132 16.46 1.38 28.41
CA ARG A 132 17.10 2.43 29.23
C ARG A 132 17.15 2.00 30.69
#